data_AF-A0A914V3R8-F1
#
_entry.id   AF-A0A914V3R8-F1
#
_cell.length_a   1.000
_cell.length_b   1.000
_cell.length_c   1.000
_cell.angle_alpha   90.00
_cell.angle_beta   90.00
_cell.angle_gamma   90.00
#
_symmetry.space_group_name_H-M   'P 1'
#
loop_
_entity.id
_entity.type
_entity.pdbx_description
1 polymer ?
#
loop_
_entity_poly.entity_id
_entity_poly.type
_entity_poly.pdbx_seq_one_letter_code
_entity_poly.pdbx_strand_id
1 'polypeptide(L)'
;GTSQDTPRISTDDELPPDFNEELDETTIEEEESLETSATIDDGENAATDGLPDLASFLIKSACKDAALANYLYWYLKVEVDSYHWRDTTAATGAQPNAEKATLRAMYGTVLRRLNRALGRGGLEAKRRATLLTKQQLFVNQLVEIMKAVAKESGNRKKKIDFLKSRLAVHDKSLDLSNLGGLPLPLDPSVRVQAVMADRASLFNSNLMPCKLTFRTADNRQYVTMFKRGDDLRQDQLVIQMIRLMDKLLRAENLDLRLTPYQVLATSVQDGFVQFIDGSPLRDVIAEWSTIQASSRL
;
A
#
# COMPACT_ATOMS: atom_id res chain seq x y z
N GLY A 1 45.78 -37.32 14.31
CA GLY A 1 45.16 -37.73 13.05
C GLY A 1 43.68 -37.92 13.31
N THR A 2 42.90 -37.00 12.79
CA THR A 2 41.46 -36.81 12.94
C THR A 2 40.65 -37.92 12.26
N SER A 3 39.67 -38.49 12.96
CA SER A 3 38.56 -39.24 12.38
C SER A 3 37.30 -38.38 12.47
N GLN A 4 36.61 -38.20 11.35
CA GLN A 4 35.47 -37.32 11.17
C GLN A 4 34.17 -38.04 11.55
N ASP A 5 33.41 -37.47 12.48
CA ASP A 5 31.99 -37.77 12.66
C ASP A 5 31.16 -36.70 11.94
N THR A 6 30.26 -37.16 11.07
CA THR A 6 29.29 -36.34 10.34
C THR A 6 27.95 -36.42 11.05
N PRO A 7 27.25 -35.30 11.33
CA PRO A 7 25.86 -35.35 11.75
C PRO A 7 24.93 -35.19 10.54
N ARG A 8 23.97 -36.12 10.46
CA ARG A 8 22.79 -36.10 9.59
C ARG A 8 21.93 -34.86 9.88
N ILE A 9 21.55 -34.14 8.82
CA ILE A 9 20.53 -33.09 8.87
C ILE A 9 19.16 -33.76 8.78
N SER A 10 18.38 -33.65 9.85
CA SER A 10 16.96 -34.03 9.88
C SER A 10 16.16 -32.94 9.17
N THR A 11 15.43 -33.32 8.13
CA THR A 11 14.35 -32.55 7.53
C THR A 11 13.16 -32.61 8.48
N ASP A 12 12.75 -31.46 9.02
CA ASP A 12 11.39 -31.18 9.51
C ASP A 12 11.36 -29.68 9.86
N ASP A 13 10.91 -28.86 8.92
CA ASP A 13 10.63 -27.44 9.13
C ASP A 13 9.19 -27.20 8.66
N GLU A 14 8.25 -27.58 9.53
CA GLU A 14 6.83 -27.24 9.39
C GLU A 14 6.68 -25.72 9.54
N LEU A 15 6.28 -25.08 8.44
CA LEU A 15 5.85 -23.69 8.40
C LEU A 15 4.63 -23.48 9.32
N PRO A 16 4.60 -22.43 10.16
CA PRO A 16 3.40 -22.11 10.93
C PRO A 16 2.29 -21.58 10.01
N PRO A 17 1.01 -21.80 10.35
CA PRO A 17 -0.12 -21.59 9.44
C PRO A 17 -0.31 -20.11 9.10
N ASP A 18 -0.60 -19.90 7.82
CA ASP A 18 -0.95 -18.66 7.17
C ASP A 18 -2.20 -18.04 7.82
N PHE A 19 -2.20 -16.74 8.06
CA PHE A 19 -3.38 -15.99 8.51
C PHE A 19 -4.30 -15.75 7.30
N ASN A 20 -4.86 -16.83 6.78
CA ASN A 20 -6.00 -16.83 5.88
C ASN A 20 -7.20 -17.36 6.67
N GLU A 21 -7.89 -16.46 7.39
CA GLU A 21 -9.25 -16.76 7.81
C GLU A 21 -10.14 -16.50 6.60
N GLU A 22 -10.56 -17.60 5.97
CA GLU A 22 -11.55 -17.65 4.90
C GLU A 22 -12.82 -16.90 5.36
N LEU A 23 -13.15 -15.81 4.68
CA LEU A 23 -14.50 -15.25 4.73
C LEU A 23 -15.36 -16.17 3.85
N ASP A 24 -16.02 -17.12 4.50
CA ASP A 24 -17.00 -18.00 3.87
C ASP A 24 -18.18 -17.15 3.34
N GLU A 25 -18.46 -17.26 2.04
CA GLU A 25 -19.44 -16.46 1.29
C GLU A 25 -20.88 -17.01 1.41
N THR A 26 -21.17 -17.86 2.40
CA THR A 26 -22.44 -18.59 2.49
C THR A 26 -23.23 -18.30 3.77
N THR A 27 -23.54 -17.02 4.04
CA THR A 27 -24.62 -16.65 4.98
C THR A 27 -25.15 -15.25 4.67
N ILE A 28 -25.78 -15.08 3.51
CA ILE A 28 -26.57 -13.89 3.17
C ILE A 28 -27.94 -14.37 2.76
N GLU A 29 -28.73 -14.82 3.72
CA GLU A 29 -30.18 -14.93 3.68
C GLU A 29 -30.60 -15.28 5.12
N GLU A 30 -31.58 -14.56 5.66
CA GLU A 30 -32.08 -14.61 7.05
C GLU A 30 -31.34 -13.75 8.08
N GLU A 31 -31.60 -12.44 8.08
CA GLU A 31 -31.82 -11.65 9.32
C GLU A 31 -32.42 -10.28 8.96
N GLU A 32 -33.70 -10.29 8.56
CA GLU A 32 -34.53 -9.09 8.47
C GLU A 32 -35.58 -9.14 9.59
N SER A 33 -35.16 -8.79 10.81
CA SER A 33 -36.03 -8.21 11.84
C SER A 33 -35.25 -8.05 13.13
N LEU A 34 -35.08 -6.81 13.58
CA LEU A 34 -35.05 -6.34 14.98
C LEU A 34 -34.15 -5.10 15.08
N GLU A 35 -34.76 -3.93 14.91
CA GLU A 35 -34.22 -2.69 15.44
C GLU A 35 -34.10 -2.82 16.97
N THR A 36 -32.88 -2.99 17.46
CA THR A 36 -32.55 -2.72 18.87
C THR A 36 -31.38 -1.76 18.93
N SER A 37 -31.58 -0.70 19.70
CA SER A 37 -30.64 0.39 19.97
C SER A 37 -29.27 -0.13 20.40
N ALA A 38 -28.25 0.09 19.58
CA ALA A 38 -26.87 -0.27 19.93
C ALA A 38 -26.27 0.76 20.89
N THR A 39 -26.29 0.43 22.18
CA THR A 39 -25.41 1.01 23.19
C THR A 39 -23.97 0.58 22.90
N ILE A 40 -23.07 1.56 22.77
CA ILE A 40 -21.64 1.35 22.61
C ILE A 40 -21.11 0.93 23.99
N ASP A 41 -20.64 -0.31 24.09
CA ASP A 41 -19.92 -0.83 25.26
C ASP A 41 -18.47 -0.34 25.19
N ASP A 42 -18.22 0.79 25.87
CA ASP A 42 -16.90 1.37 26.07
C ASP A 42 -16.27 0.73 27.32
N GLY A 43 -15.21 -0.05 27.10
CA GLY A 43 -14.32 -0.49 28.17
C GLY A 43 -13.73 0.72 28.90
N GLU A 44 -13.88 0.72 30.22
CA GLU A 44 -13.43 1.72 31.18
C GLU A 44 -12.11 2.38 30.81
N ASN A 45 -12.16 3.69 30.56
CA ASN A 45 -11.09 4.60 30.92
C ASN A 45 -11.68 5.92 31.39
N ALA A 46 -11.13 6.37 32.52
CA ALA A 46 -11.61 7.47 33.35
C ALA A 46 -11.95 8.75 32.57
N ALA A 47 -13.02 9.39 33.02
CA ALA A 47 -13.53 10.67 32.57
C ALA A 47 -12.41 11.70 32.32
N THR A 48 -12.20 11.99 31.04
CA THR A 48 -11.57 13.22 30.56
C THR A 48 -12.62 13.92 29.69
N ASP A 49 -12.85 15.21 29.95
CA ASP A 49 -13.88 16.08 29.35
C ASP A 49 -14.33 15.67 27.93
N GLY A 50 -15.51 15.06 27.82
CA GLY A 50 -16.48 15.07 26.71
C GLY A 50 -16.03 14.88 25.24
N LEU A 51 -14.74 14.77 24.96
CA LEU A 51 -14.14 14.75 23.64
C LEU A 51 -13.51 13.38 23.42
N PRO A 52 -13.84 12.69 22.31
CA PRO A 52 -13.25 11.40 22.00
C PRO A 52 -11.72 11.52 21.86
N ASP A 53 -11.00 10.49 22.32
CA ASP A 53 -9.55 10.39 22.10
C ASP A 53 -9.20 10.53 20.61
N LEU A 54 -7.94 10.89 20.30
CA LEU A 54 -7.52 11.14 18.92
C LEU A 54 -7.81 9.94 18.00
N ALA A 55 -7.61 8.71 18.50
CA ALA A 55 -7.88 7.49 17.74
C ALA A 55 -9.37 7.38 17.38
N SER A 56 -10.27 7.59 18.34
CA SER A 56 -11.72 7.57 18.14
C SER A 56 -12.16 8.68 17.18
N PHE A 57 -11.58 9.88 17.28
CA PHE A 57 -11.85 10.97 16.36
C PHE A 57 -11.46 10.62 14.91
N LEU A 58 -10.25 10.09 14.71
CA LEU A 58 -9.76 9.69 13.38
C LEU A 58 -10.59 8.56 12.80
N ILE A 59 -10.92 7.53 13.58
CA ILE A 59 -11.74 6.40 13.16
C ILE A 59 -13.16 6.85 12.79
N LYS A 60 -13.79 7.70 13.62
CA LYS A 60 -15.12 8.25 13.34
C LYS A 60 -15.13 9.06 12.05
N SER A 61 -14.06 9.81 11.80
CA SER A 61 -13.88 10.59 10.56
C SER A 61 -13.68 9.68 9.35
N ALA A 62 -12.88 8.62 9.47
CA ALA A 62 -12.66 7.61 8.41
C ALA A 62 -13.95 6.88 8.04
N CYS A 63 -14.80 6.60 9.03
CA CYS A 63 -16.11 6.00 8.79
C CYS A 63 -17.05 6.90 7.98
N LYS A 64 -16.75 8.19 7.79
CA LYS A 64 -17.54 9.14 6.98
C LYS A 64 -16.90 9.49 5.64
N ASP A 65 -15.57 9.48 5.56
CA ASP A 65 -14.81 9.87 4.38
C ASP A 65 -13.97 8.70 3.82
N ALA A 66 -14.17 8.35 2.55
CA ALA A 66 -13.48 7.23 1.91
C ALA A 66 -11.97 7.48 1.69
N ALA A 67 -11.57 8.72 1.40
CA ALA A 67 -10.16 9.05 1.22
C ALA A 67 -9.42 9.02 2.57
N LEU A 68 -10.05 9.53 3.63
CA LEU A 68 -9.49 9.45 4.98
C LEU A 68 -9.37 8.01 5.44
N ALA A 69 -10.39 7.16 5.20
CA ALA A 69 -10.31 5.73 5.50
C ALA A 69 -9.13 5.05 4.78
N ASN A 70 -8.94 5.34 3.48
CA ASN A 70 -7.83 4.83 2.70
C ASN A 70 -6.48 5.20 3.32
N TYR A 71 -6.23 6.50 3.51
CA TYR A 71 -4.93 6.94 4.02
C TYR A 71 -4.69 6.48 5.47
N LEU A 72 -5.69 6.55 6.34
CA LEU A 72 -5.57 6.08 7.72
C LEU A 72 -5.25 4.58 7.78
N TYR A 73 -5.92 3.77 6.95
CA TYR A 73 -5.64 2.33 6.86
C TYR A 73 -4.18 2.07 6.47
N TRP A 74 -3.72 2.68 5.37
CA TRP A 74 -2.37 2.44 4.86
C TRP A 74 -1.28 2.98 5.80
N TYR A 75 -1.51 4.12 6.45
CA TYR A 75 -0.57 4.65 7.45
C TYR A 75 -0.47 3.73 8.67
N LEU A 76 -1.61 3.31 9.23
CA LEU A 76 -1.62 2.37 10.35
C LEU A 76 -0.99 1.03 9.97
N LYS A 77 -1.27 0.52 8.76
CA LYS A 77 -0.68 -0.73 8.28
C LYS A 77 0.84 -0.65 8.20
N VAL A 78 1.39 0.42 7.62
CA VAL A 78 2.85 0.62 7.53
C VAL A 78 3.46 0.69 8.93
N GLU A 79 2.86 1.41 9.86
CA GLU A 79 3.36 1.52 11.24
C GLU A 79 3.31 0.17 11.97
N VAL A 80 2.24 -0.60 11.78
CA VAL A 80 2.18 -1.99 12.24
C VAL A 80 3.36 -2.77 11.63
N ASP A 81 3.47 -2.84 10.30
CA ASP A 81 4.49 -3.62 9.60
C ASP A 81 5.93 -3.22 9.97
N SER A 82 6.17 -1.95 10.29
CA SER A 82 7.50 -1.39 10.57
C SER A 82 8.21 -1.99 11.79
N TYR A 83 7.45 -2.62 12.66
CA TYR A 83 7.96 -3.27 13.86
C TYR A 83 7.90 -4.80 13.76
N HIS A 84 7.86 -5.37 12.54
CA HIS A 84 8.09 -6.80 12.37
C HIS A 84 9.47 -7.17 12.92
N TRP A 85 9.45 -7.77 14.11
CA TRP A 85 10.61 -8.12 14.94
C TRP A 85 11.61 -9.06 14.26
N ARG A 86 11.28 -9.65 13.11
CA ARG A 86 12.11 -10.66 12.44
C ARG A 86 13.35 -10.10 11.74
N ASP A 87 13.44 -8.80 11.48
CA ASP A 87 14.55 -8.24 10.67
C ASP A 87 15.68 -7.57 11.47
N THR A 88 15.73 -7.69 12.80
CA THR A 88 16.87 -7.11 13.54
C THR A 88 17.32 -7.87 14.77
N THR A 89 16.43 -8.55 15.50
CA THR A 89 16.81 -9.24 16.75
C THR A 89 17.35 -10.65 16.52
N ALA A 90 16.84 -11.38 15.53
CA ALA A 90 17.35 -12.72 15.20
C ALA A 90 18.78 -12.70 14.63
N ALA A 91 19.16 -11.64 13.90
CA ALA A 91 20.49 -11.49 13.32
C ALA A 91 21.54 -10.91 14.29
N THR A 92 21.12 -10.24 15.37
CA THR A 92 22.04 -9.54 16.30
C THR A 92 22.00 -10.06 17.74
N GLY A 93 21.11 -11.00 18.06
CA GLY A 93 20.92 -11.50 19.43
C GLY A 93 20.38 -10.45 20.42
N ALA A 94 19.98 -9.27 19.92
CA ALA A 94 19.46 -8.19 20.74
C ALA A 94 18.04 -8.49 21.23
N GLN A 95 17.74 -8.16 22.49
CA GLN A 95 16.39 -8.28 23.02
C GLN A 95 15.40 -7.38 22.25
N PRO A 96 14.13 -7.79 22.09
CA PRO A 96 13.10 -6.93 21.50
C PRO A 96 13.02 -5.63 22.29
N ASN A 97 13.11 -4.48 21.61
CA ASN A 97 12.91 -3.19 22.24
C ASN A 97 11.44 -3.10 22.72
N ALA A 98 11.25 -3.10 24.04
CA ALA A 98 9.93 -3.07 24.69
C ALA A 98 9.08 -1.85 24.28
N GLU A 99 9.71 -0.70 24.03
CA GLU A 99 9.03 0.51 23.56
C GLU A 99 8.47 0.31 22.15
N LYS A 100 9.28 -0.24 21.24
CA LYS A 100 8.83 -0.55 19.86
C LYS A 100 7.71 -1.58 19.85
N ALA A 101 7.79 -2.60 20.72
CA ALA A 101 6.72 -3.59 20.86
C ALA A 101 5.42 -2.93 21.36
N THR A 102 5.52 -2.01 22.31
CA THR A 102 4.37 -1.25 22.85
C THR A 102 3.74 -0.37 21.77
N LEU A 103 4.55 0.35 20.98
CA LEU A 103 4.07 1.16 19.86
C LEU A 103 3.37 0.32 18.79
N ARG A 104 3.96 -0.83 18.42
CA ARG A 104 3.31 -1.79 17.50
C ARG A 104 1.95 -2.24 18.02
N ALA A 105 1.87 -2.60 19.31
CA ALA A 105 0.62 -3.02 19.93
C ALA A 105 -0.44 -1.91 19.93
N MET A 106 -0.01 -0.66 20.14
CA MET A 106 -0.87 0.52 20.05
C MET A 106 -1.43 0.70 18.63
N TYR A 107 -0.56 0.78 17.61
CA TYR A 107 -1.01 0.93 16.21
C TYR A 107 -1.86 -0.25 15.75
N GLY A 108 -1.50 -1.47 16.13
CA GLY A 108 -2.29 -2.67 15.84
C GLY A 108 -3.66 -2.63 16.51
N THR A 109 -3.77 -2.04 17.69
CA THR A 109 -5.06 -1.82 18.35
C THR A 109 -5.90 -0.77 17.63
N VAL A 110 -5.31 0.35 17.20
CA VAL A 110 -6.02 1.36 16.41
C VAL A 110 -6.50 0.80 15.06
N LEU A 111 -5.67 0.02 14.36
CA LEU A 111 -6.04 -0.63 13.09
C LEU A 111 -7.20 -1.62 13.28
N ARG A 112 -7.16 -2.44 14.33
CA ARG A 112 -8.29 -3.34 14.67
C ARG A 112 -9.57 -2.56 14.98
N ARG A 113 -9.47 -1.45 15.73
CA ARG A 113 -10.62 -0.58 16.02
C ARG A 113 -11.19 0.03 14.73
N LEU A 114 -10.35 0.47 13.79
CA LEU A 114 -10.76 0.97 12.48
C LEU A 114 -11.52 -0.11 11.69
N ASN A 115 -10.93 -1.30 11.54
CA ASN A 115 -11.56 -2.41 10.80
C ASN A 115 -12.90 -2.82 11.43
N ARG A 116 -12.98 -2.89 12.77
CA ARG A 116 -14.22 -3.18 13.49
C ARG A 116 -15.28 -2.10 13.26
N ALA A 117 -14.90 -0.82 13.32
CA ALA A 117 -15.83 0.30 13.11
C ALA A 117 -16.36 0.33 11.67
N LEU A 118 -15.52 0.05 10.67
CA LEU A 118 -15.94 -0.05 9.27
C LEU A 118 -16.83 -1.28 9.04
N GLY A 119 -16.48 -2.44 9.58
CA GLY A 119 -17.23 -3.69 9.41
C GLY A 119 -18.57 -3.73 10.13
N ARG A 120 -18.72 -3.03 11.26
CA ARG A 120 -19.98 -2.91 12.01
C ARG A 120 -20.77 -1.64 11.70
N GLY A 121 -20.24 -0.77 10.85
CA GLY A 121 -20.91 0.46 10.45
C GLY A 121 -22.08 0.23 9.49
N GLY A 122 -22.65 1.33 9.00
CA GLY A 122 -23.67 1.28 7.95
C GLY A 122 -23.13 0.79 6.60
N LEU A 123 -24.02 0.72 5.60
CA LEU A 123 -23.72 0.17 4.26
C LEU A 123 -22.43 0.75 3.64
N GLU A 124 -22.27 2.07 3.66
CA GLU A 124 -21.08 2.72 3.08
C GLU A 124 -19.79 2.41 3.84
N ALA A 125 -19.84 2.23 5.16
CA ALA A 125 -18.68 1.86 5.97
C ALA A 125 -18.26 0.41 5.68
N LYS A 126 -19.23 -0.51 5.60
CA LYS A 126 -19.01 -1.91 5.21
C LYS A 126 -18.42 -2.00 3.80
N ARG A 127 -18.98 -1.23 2.85
CA ARG A 127 -18.44 -1.14 1.49
C ARG A 127 -16.98 -0.69 1.47
N ARG A 128 -16.62 0.31 2.29
CA ARG A 128 -15.23 0.76 2.43
C ARG A 128 -14.34 -0.33 3.02
N ALA A 129 -14.80 -1.09 4.02
CA ALA A 129 -14.06 -2.24 4.55
C ALA A 129 -13.74 -3.24 3.42
N THR A 130 -14.74 -3.64 2.63
CA THR A 130 -14.55 -4.56 1.49
C THR A 130 -13.56 -4.01 0.47
N LEU A 131 -13.62 -2.71 0.15
CA LEU A 131 -12.69 -2.07 -0.79
C LEU A 131 -11.26 -2.06 -0.24
N LEU A 132 -11.05 -1.78 1.04
CA LEU A 132 -9.73 -1.85 1.68
C LEU A 132 -9.16 -3.27 1.66
N THR A 133 -9.98 -4.29 1.94
CA THR A 133 -9.57 -5.70 1.81
C THR A 133 -9.14 -6.03 0.38
N LYS A 134 -9.91 -5.61 -0.63
CA LYS A 134 -9.55 -5.80 -2.04
C LYS A 134 -8.27 -5.05 -2.42
N GLN A 135 -8.06 -3.84 -1.91
CA GLN A 135 -6.79 -3.11 -2.08
C GLN A 135 -5.62 -3.87 -1.45
N GLN A 136 -5.81 -4.47 -0.28
CA GLN A 136 -4.77 -5.26 0.37
C GLN A 136 -4.37 -6.49 -0.47
N LEU A 137 -5.37 -7.23 -0.97
CA LEU A 137 -5.14 -8.36 -1.88
C LEU A 137 -4.41 -7.92 -3.15
N PHE A 138 -4.81 -6.79 -3.73
CA PHE A 138 -4.16 -6.18 -4.89
C PHE A 138 -2.67 -5.89 -4.65
N VAL A 139 -2.34 -5.24 -3.53
CA VAL A 139 -0.95 -4.93 -3.19
C VAL A 139 -0.16 -6.22 -2.92
N ASN A 140 -0.72 -7.18 -2.19
CA ASN A 140 -0.07 -8.46 -1.92
C ASN A 140 0.28 -9.21 -3.21
N GLN A 141 -0.67 -9.27 -4.16
CA GLN A 141 -0.45 -9.91 -5.45
C GLN A 141 0.67 -9.21 -6.25
N LEU A 142 0.72 -7.88 -6.24
CA LEU A 142 1.81 -7.13 -6.88
C LEU A 142 3.17 -7.40 -6.22
N VAL A 143 3.21 -7.47 -4.88
CA VAL A 143 4.44 -7.81 -4.14
C VAL A 143 4.95 -9.20 -4.56
N GLU A 144 4.07 -10.20 -4.63
CA GLU A 144 4.44 -11.56 -5.04
C GLU A 144 4.89 -11.64 -6.50
N ILE A 145 4.20 -10.94 -7.41
CA ILE A 145 4.64 -10.82 -8.81
C ILE A 145 6.04 -10.22 -8.87
N MET A 146 6.28 -9.13 -8.14
CA MET A 146 7.58 -8.46 -8.16
C MET A 146 8.68 -9.34 -7.54
N LYS A 147 8.40 -10.08 -6.45
CA LYS A 147 9.34 -11.05 -5.89
C LYS A 147 9.72 -12.12 -6.93
N ALA A 148 8.75 -12.64 -7.67
CA ALA A 148 9.00 -13.59 -8.75
C ALA A 148 9.86 -12.97 -9.88
N VAL A 149 9.53 -11.75 -10.33
CA VAL A 149 10.30 -11.01 -11.36
C VAL A 149 11.75 -10.78 -10.93
N ALA A 150 12.00 -10.53 -9.65
CA ALA A 150 13.36 -10.37 -9.14
C ALA A 150 14.16 -11.68 -9.17
N LYS A 151 13.51 -12.80 -8.84
CA LYS A 151 14.10 -14.15 -8.91
C LYS A 151 14.29 -14.65 -10.34
N GLU A 152 13.52 -14.14 -11.31
CA GLU A 152 13.63 -14.54 -12.71
C GLU A 152 15.04 -14.28 -13.26
N SER A 153 15.65 -15.30 -13.87
CA SER A 153 16.99 -15.18 -14.45
C SER A 153 16.95 -14.59 -15.86
N GLY A 154 18.02 -13.88 -16.22
CA GLY A 154 18.20 -13.35 -17.58
C GLY A 154 18.13 -11.82 -17.65
N ASN A 155 18.11 -11.32 -18.88
CA ASN A 155 18.20 -9.89 -19.15
C ASN A 155 16.88 -9.15 -18.82
N ARG A 156 16.95 -7.81 -18.81
CA ARG A 156 15.80 -6.95 -18.50
C ARG A 156 14.60 -7.19 -19.40
N LYS A 157 14.81 -7.50 -20.69
CA LYS A 157 13.73 -7.80 -21.63
C LYS A 157 12.94 -9.04 -21.19
N LYS A 158 13.64 -10.13 -20.87
CA LYS A 158 13.04 -11.37 -20.35
C LYS A 158 12.26 -11.14 -19.05
N LYS A 159 12.82 -10.34 -18.13
CA LYS A 159 12.12 -9.94 -16.88
C LYS A 159 10.85 -9.13 -17.15
N ILE A 160 10.88 -8.22 -18.13
CA ILE A 160 9.69 -7.46 -18.54
C ILE A 160 8.64 -8.39 -19.15
N ASP A 161 9.03 -9.28 -20.07
CA ASP A 161 8.10 -10.21 -20.70
C ASP A 161 7.46 -11.15 -19.65
N PHE A 162 8.24 -11.59 -18.66
CA PHE A 162 7.75 -12.34 -17.51
C PHE A 162 6.79 -11.52 -16.62
N LEU A 163 7.11 -10.26 -16.33
CA LEU A 163 6.20 -9.37 -15.61
C LEU A 163 4.85 -9.23 -16.35
N LYS A 164 4.89 -8.98 -17.66
CA LYS A 164 3.69 -8.82 -18.48
C LYS A 164 2.83 -10.09 -18.48
N SER A 165 3.46 -11.26 -18.60
CA SER A 165 2.72 -12.53 -18.56
C SER A 165 2.06 -12.76 -17.20
N ARG A 166 2.75 -12.47 -16.09
CA ARG A 166 2.21 -12.60 -14.74
C ARG A 166 1.06 -11.63 -14.45
N LEU A 167 1.14 -10.39 -14.93
CA LEU A 167 0.07 -9.40 -14.81
C LEU A 167 -1.17 -9.73 -15.65
N ALA A 168 -1.02 -10.51 -16.73
CA ALA A 168 -2.10 -10.91 -17.62
C ALA A 168 -2.80 -12.21 -17.20
N VAL A 169 -2.33 -12.88 -16.14
CA VAL A 169 -2.99 -14.09 -15.62
C VAL A 169 -4.31 -13.72 -14.96
N HIS A 170 -5.40 -14.38 -15.39
CA HIS A 170 -6.69 -14.32 -14.70
C HIS A 170 -6.61 -15.15 -13.41
N ASP A 171 -6.53 -14.46 -12.27
CA ASP A 171 -6.56 -15.07 -10.95
C ASP A 171 -7.99 -15.10 -10.41
N LYS A 172 -8.39 -16.20 -9.77
CA LYS A 172 -9.73 -16.35 -9.19
C LYS A 172 -9.95 -15.44 -7.98
N SER A 173 -8.88 -15.15 -7.23
CA SER A 173 -8.95 -14.32 -6.02
C SER A 173 -9.06 -12.83 -6.37
N LEU A 174 -8.24 -12.37 -7.33
CA LEU A 174 -8.27 -11.00 -7.83
C LEU A 174 -7.67 -10.93 -9.24
N ASP A 175 -8.53 -10.62 -10.21
CA ASP A 175 -8.10 -10.43 -11.60
C ASP A 175 -7.57 -9.01 -11.82
N LEU A 176 -6.25 -8.89 -12.04
CA LEU A 176 -5.61 -7.61 -12.32
C LEU A 176 -6.09 -6.98 -13.64
N SER A 177 -6.63 -7.76 -14.57
CA SER A 177 -7.22 -7.27 -15.81
C SER A 177 -8.65 -6.75 -15.65
N ASN A 178 -9.28 -7.01 -14.49
CA ASN A 178 -10.62 -6.55 -14.13
C ASN A 178 -10.76 -6.28 -12.62
N LEU A 179 -10.35 -5.09 -12.21
CA LEU A 179 -10.39 -4.60 -10.83
C LEU A 179 -11.76 -4.03 -10.41
N GLY A 180 -12.74 -3.98 -11.32
CA GLY A 180 -14.13 -3.59 -11.01
C GLY A 180 -14.28 -2.18 -10.41
N GLY A 181 -13.39 -1.24 -10.75
CA GLY A 181 -13.42 0.12 -10.21
C GLY A 181 -12.83 0.25 -8.81
N LEU A 182 -11.86 -0.60 -8.43
CA LEU A 182 -11.13 -0.50 -7.17
C LEU A 182 -10.54 0.92 -6.99
N PRO A 183 -10.70 1.59 -5.84
CA PRO A 183 -9.97 2.81 -5.54
C PRO A 183 -8.46 2.50 -5.50
N LEU A 184 -7.63 3.30 -6.16
CA LEU A 184 -6.18 3.10 -6.10
C LEU A 184 -5.67 3.49 -4.69
N PRO A 185 -4.83 2.68 -4.01
CA PRO A 185 -4.29 3.04 -2.70
C PRO A 185 -3.63 4.42 -2.69
N LEU A 186 -2.79 4.69 -3.69
CA LEU A 186 -2.05 5.93 -3.85
C LEU A 186 -2.95 7.17 -3.93
N ASP A 187 -4.06 7.05 -4.65
CA ASP A 187 -5.06 8.11 -4.85
C ASP A 187 -6.47 7.51 -4.83
N PRO A 188 -7.17 7.58 -3.67
CA PRO A 188 -8.50 7.01 -3.52
C PRO A 188 -9.58 7.76 -4.29
N SER A 189 -9.29 8.88 -4.96
CA SER A 189 -10.21 9.51 -5.90
C SER A 189 -10.22 8.81 -7.26
N VAL A 190 -9.15 8.10 -7.61
CA VAL A 190 -9.00 7.38 -8.87
C VAL A 190 -9.55 5.97 -8.74
N ARG A 191 -10.55 5.63 -9.56
CA ARG A 191 -11.13 4.29 -9.66
C ARG A 191 -10.49 3.55 -10.82
N VAL A 192 -9.81 2.43 -10.56
CA VAL A 192 -9.11 1.65 -11.57
C VAL A 192 -9.93 0.43 -12.00
N GLN A 193 -10.05 0.23 -13.32
CA GLN A 193 -10.75 -0.88 -13.94
C GLN A 193 -9.81 -2.05 -14.24
N ALA A 194 -8.55 -1.79 -14.57
CA ALA A 194 -7.59 -2.82 -14.95
C ALA A 194 -6.15 -2.33 -14.88
N VAL A 195 -5.21 -3.25 -14.65
CA VAL A 195 -3.79 -3.09 -14.96
C VAL A 195 -3.57 -3.41 -16.44
N MET A 196 -2.96 -2.49 -17.17
CA MET A 196 -2.59 -2.68 -18.57
C MET A 196 -1.26 -3.42 -18.67
N ALA A 197 -1.32 -4.76 -18.64
CA ALA A 197 -0.14 -5.62 -18.63
C ALA A 197 0.82 -5.36 -19.81
N ASP A 198 0.29 -5.11 -21.00
CA ASP A 198 1.04 -4.81 -22.23
C ASP A 198 1.93 -3.55 -22.10
N ARG A 199 1.52 -2.59 -21.25
CA ARG A 199 2.22 -1.32 -21.00
C ARG A 199 3.14 -1.37 -19.78
N ALA A 200 3.20 -2.48 -19.06
CA ALA A 200 4.08 -2.62 -17.91
C ALA A 200 5.56 -2.65 -18.33
N SER A 201 6.43 -2.04 -17.54
CA SER A 201 7.88 -2.06 -17.77
C SER A 201 8.68 -1.98 -16.47
N LEU A 202 9.99 -2.19 -16.56
CA LEU A 202 10.92 -2.10 -15.44
C LEU A 202 11.94 -0.99 -15.70
N PHE A 203 12.18 -0.12 -14.72
CA PHE A 203 13.21 0.90 -14.81
C PHE A 203 14.61 0.29 -14.73
N ASN A 204 15.57 0.97 -15.36
CA ASN A 204 16.98 0.60 -15.31
C ASN A 204 17.64 1.05 -14.00
N SER A 205 17.25 0.43 -12.89
CA SER A 205 17.74 0.72 -11.54
C SER A 205 17.99 -0.58 -10.78
N ASN A 206 18.84 -0.53 -9.73
CA ASN A 206 19.23 -1.70 -8.93
C ASN A 206 18.00 -2.42 -8.33
N LEU A 207 17.04 -1.65 -7.80
CA LEU A 207 15.82 -2.19 -7.20
C LEU A 207 14.71 -2.48 -8.22
N MET A 208 14.97 -2.27 -9.52
CA MET A 208 14.06 -2.55 -10.64
C MET A 208 12.59 -2.17 -10.37
N PRO A 209 12.29 -0.89 -10.08
CA PRO A 209 10.91 -0.49 -9.85
C PRO A 209 10.07 -0.70 -11.11
N CYS A 210 8.80 -0.98 -10.92
CA CYS A 210 7.86 -1.35 -11.97
C CYS A 210 7.01 -0.16 -12.39
N LYS A 211 7.00 0.19 -13.68
CA LYS A 211 6.03 1.11 -14.26
C LYS A 211 4.73 0.34 -14.52
N LEU A 212 3.66 0.72 -13.84
CA LEU A 212 2.32 0.18 -14.02
C LEU A 212 1.42 1.25 -14.62
N THR A 213 0.65 0.87 -15.64
CA THR A 213 -0.38 1.72 -16.24
C THR A 213 -1.72 1.12 -15.92
N PHE A 214 -2.61 1.92 -15.33
CA PHE A 214 -3.98 1.53 -15.02
C PHE A 214 -4.95 2.17 -16.00
N ARG A 215 -5.95 1.41 -16.45
CA ARG A 215 -7.14 1.95 -17.08
C ARG A 215 -8.10 2.38 -15.98
N THR A 216 -8.51 3.64 -15.98
CA THR A 216 -9.44 4.20 -14.99
C THR A 216 -10.90 4.01 -15.42
N ALA A 217 -11.85 4.24 -14.51
CA ALA A 217 -13.29 4.11 -14.78
C ALA A 217 -13.80 5.10 -15.85
N ASP A 218 -13.13 6.24 -16.03
CA ASP A 218 -13.37 7.22 -17.08
C ASP A 218 -12.56 6.96 -18.37
N ASN A 219 -12.03 5.74 -18.54
CA ASN A 219 -11.23 5.31 -19.70
C ASN A 219 -9.94 6.11 -19.93
N ARG A 220 -9.43 6.79 -18.90
CA ARG A 220 -8.10 7.43 -18.93
C ARG A 220 -7.02 6.45 -18.46
N GLN A 221 -5.78 6.88 -18.59
CA GLN A 221 -4.63 6.16 -18.06
C GLN A 221 -4.10 6.86 -16.82
N TYR A 222 -3.86 6.07 -15.78
CA TYR A 222 -3.17 6.52 -14.58
C TYR A 222 -1.90 5.71 -14.44
N VAL A 223 -0.75 6.37 -14.39
CA VAL A 223 0.55 5.70 -14.40
C VAL A 223 1.20 5.83 -13.03
N THR A 224 1.72 4.72 -12.52
CA THR A 224 2.47 4.69 -11.27
C THR A 224 3.80 3.98 -11.44
N MET A 225 4.72 4.28 -10.55
CA MET A 225 5.87 3.46 -10.25
C MET A 225 5.61 2.70 -8.95
N PHE A 226 5.55 1.37 -9.02
CA PHE A 226 5.54 0.50 -7.86
C PHE A 226 6.98 0.12 -7.51
N LYS A 227 7.41 0.42 -6.29
CA LYS A 227 8.76 0.18 -5.79
C LYS A 227 8.71 -0.92 -4.73
N ARG A 228 9.65 -1.85 -4.80
CA ARG A 228 9.89 -2.90 -3.80
C ARG A 228 11.35 -2.87 -3.36
N GLY A 229 11.60 -3.08 -2.08
CA GLY A 229 12.90 -3.00 -1.43
C GLY A 229 13.34 -1.56 -1.14
N ASP A 230 12.41 -0.59 -1.17
CA ASP A 230 12.68 0.84 -0.96
C ASP A 230 11.71 1.38 0.11
N ASP A 231 12.22 2.11 1.10
CA ASP A 231 11.39 2.70 2.17
C ASP A 231 10.92 4.10 1.75
N LEU A 232 9.65 4.19 1.33
CA LEU A 232 9.08 5.43 0.80
C LEU A 232 8.56 6.39 1.87
N ARG A 233 8.72 6.10 3.17
CA ARG A 233 8.15 6.96 4.22
C ARG A 233 8.77 8.36 4.23
N GLN A 234 10.07 8.46 3.96
CA GLN A 234 10.76 9.75 3.88
C GLN A 234 10.27 10.56 2.67
N ASP A 235 10.28 9.97 1.47
CA ASP A 235 9.75 10.58 0.25
C ASP A 235 8.28 11.01 0.43
N GLN A 236 7.47 10.16 1.05
CA GLN A 236 6.07 10.43 1.35
C GLN A 236 5.92 11.67 2.23
N LEU A 237 6.67 11.77 3.32
CA LEU A 237 6.62 12.93 4.22
C LEU A 237 7.05 14.21 3.50
N VAL A 238 8.16 14.16 2.75
CA VAL A 238 8.69 15.31 2.01
C VAL A 238 7.66 15.82 1.01
N ILE A 239 7.09 14.93 0.21
CA ILE A 239 6.06 15.28 -0.77
C ILE A 239 4.79 15.79 -0.10
N GLN A 240 4.37 15.25 1.04
CA GLN A 240 3.24 15.79 1.80
C GLN A 240 3.49 17.22 2.26
N MET A 241 4.71 17.54 2.71
CA MET A 241 5.08 18.91 3.06
C MET A 241 5.04 19.84 1.84
N ILE A 242 5.54 19.39 0.67
CA ILE A 242 5.46 20.17 -0.58
C ILE A 242 4.00 20.41 -0.99
N ARG A 243 3.11 19.40 -0.86
CA ARG A 243 1.67 19.57 -1.12
C ARG A 243 1.03 20.59 -0.18
N LEU A 244 1.42 20.58 1.10
CA LEU A 244 0.94 21.56 2.07
C LEU A 244 1.42 22.97 1.70
N MET A 245 2.70 23.13 1.37
CA MET A 245 3.27 24.41 0.94
C MET A 245 2.61 24.94 -0.34
N ASP A 246 2.41 24.10 -1.36
CA ASP A 246 1.70 24.49 -2.59
C ASP A 246 0.28 24.97 -2.30
N LYS A 247 -0.46 24.28 -1.41
CA LYS A 247 -1.80 24.73 -0.98
C LYS A 247 -1.78 26.09 -0.28
N LEU A 248 -0.81 26.33 0.61
CA LEU A 248 -0.67 27.61 1.31
C LEU A 248 -0.31 28.75 0.35
N LEU A 249 0.64 28.54 -0.55
CA LEU A 249 1.04 29.54 -1.55
C LEU A 249 -0.12 29.88 -2.49
N ARG A 250 -0.89 28.88 -2.93
CA ARG A 250 -2.10 29.11 -3.74
C ARG A 250 -3.18 29.89 -3.00
N ALA A 251 -3.32 29.69 -1.68
CA ALA A 251 -4.26 30.48 -0.87
C ALA A 251 -3.91 31.98 -0.85
N GLU A 252 -2.61 32.30 -0.97
CA GLU A 252 -2.09 33.66 -1.15
C GLU A 252 -2.02 34.09 -2.63
N ASN A 253 -2.72 33.38 -3.53
CA ASN A 253 -2.75 33.61 -4.97
C ASN A 253 -1.39 33.48 -5.69
N LEU A 254 -0.44 32.74 -5.11
CA LEU A 254 0.87 32.48 -5.69
C LEU A 254 0.96 31.05 -6.24
N ASP A 255 0.75 30.89 -7.56
CA ASP A 255 0.92 29.61 -8.25
C ASP A 255 2.35 29.47 -8.83
N LEU A 256 3.22 28.78 -8.08
CA LEU A 256 4.59 28.48 -8.52
C LEU A 256 4.69 27.30 -9.52
N ARG A 257 3.55 26.77 -10.00
CA ARG A 257 3.49 25.65 -10.94
C ARG A 257 4.22 24.39 -10.45
N LEU A 258 4.20 24.17 -9.14
CA LEU A 258 4.73 22.95 -8.55
C LEU A 258 3.92 21.73 -9.01
N THR A 259 4.59 20.60 -9.19
CA THR A 259 3.95 19.32 -9.54
C THR A 259 4.17 18.31 -8.40
N PRO A 260 3.46 18.47 -7.26
CA PRO A 260 3.64 17.57 -6.13
C PRO A 260 2.92 16.23 -6.39
N TYR A 261 3.63 15.32 -7.05
CA TYR A 261 3.19 13.97 -7.35
C TYR A 261 2.86 13.18 -6.08
N GLN A 262 2.04 12.14 -6.17
CA GLN A 262 1.65 11.36 -5.00
C GLN A 262 2.67 10.28 -4.64
N VAL A 263 2.84 10.01 -3.36
CA VAL A 263 3.65 8.91 -2.82
C VAL A 263 2.86 8.24 -1.70
N LEU A 264 2.82 6.92 -1.69
CA LEU A 264 2.22 6.13 -0.63
C LEU A 264 3.06 4.88 -0.36
N ALA A 265 3.60 4.78 0.84
CA ALA A 265 4.13 3.53 1.39
C ALA A 265 2.98 2.57 1.72
N THR A 266 3.11 1.32 1.29
CA THR A 266 2.14 0.24 1.56
C THR A 266 2.70 -0.83 2.51
N SER A 267 4.02 -0.81 2.70
CA SER A 267 4.79 -1.51 3.74
C SER A 267 6.06 -0.67 4.03
N VAL A 268 6.98 -1.18 4.86
CA VAL A 268 8.31 -0.57 5.03
C VAL A 268 9.27 -0.79 3.87
N GLN A 269 8.93 -1.66 2.92
CA GLN A 269 9.76 -2.00 1.76
C GLN A 269 9.05 -1.78 0.43
N ASP A 270 7.75 -1.49 0.43
CA ASP A 270 6.94 -1.42 -0.77
C ASP A 270 6.06 -0.18 -0.78
N GLY A 271 5.86 0.39 -1.96
CA GLY A 271 4.87 1.44 -2.14
C GLY A 271 4.76 1.94 -3.56
N PHE A 272 3.88 2.93 -3.72
CA PHE A 272 3.57 3.55 -4.99
C PHE A 272 4.07 4.99 -5.03
N VAL A 273 4.54 5.37 -6.20
CA VAL A 273 4.83 6.76 -6.58
C VAL A 273 4.03 7.05 -7.84
N GLN A 274 3.36 8.20 -7.89
CA GLN A 274 2.70 8.65 -9.11
C GLN A 274 3.76 8.92 -10.17
N PHE A 275 3.60 8.32 -11.35
CA PHE A 275 4.52 8.57 -12.44
C PHE A 275 4.09 9.83 -13.19
N ILE A 276 5.00 10.79 -13.28
CA ILE A 276 4.82 12.01 -14.07
C ILE A 276 5.71 11.89 -15.29
N ASP A 277 5.13 12.12 -16.47
CA ASP A 277 5.90 12.16 -17.71
C ASP A 277 6.87 13.35 -17.66
N GLY A 278 8.15 13.07 -17.85
CA GLY A 278 9.21 14.06 -17.83
C GLY A 278 10.55 13.43 -18.18
N SER A 279 11.46 14.27 -18.66
CA SER A 279 12.82 13.86 -19.03
C SER A 279 13.81 14.31 -17.97
N PRO A 280 14.68 13.43 -17.46
CA PRO A 280 15.77 13.83 -16.58
C PRO A 280 16.64 14.89 -17.25
N LEU A 281 17.09 15.90 -16.50
CA LEU A 281 17.91 16.99 -17.02
C LEU A 281 19.15 16.50 -17.79
N ARG A 282 19.76 15.41 -17.33
CA ARG A 282 20.90 14.77 -18.02
C ARG A 282 20.54 14.35 -19.45
N ASP A 283 19.37 13.76 -19.63
CA ASP A 283 18.95 13.23 -20.92
C ASP A 283 18.57 14.39 -21.85
N VAL A 284 17.94 15.45 -21.29
CA VAL A 284 17.68 16.71 -22.01
C VAL A 284 18.98 17.36 -22.49
N ILE A 285 20.01 17.43 -21.65
CA ILE A 285 21.31 18.01 -22.04
C ILE A 285 22.02 17.12 -23.07
N ALA A 286 21.94 15.80 -22.94
CA ALA A 286 22.57 14.89 -23.89
C ALA A 286 21.94 14.98 -25.30
N GLU A 287 20.63 15.18 -25.38
CA GLU A 287 19.92 15.26 -26.66
C GLU A 287 19.91 16.68 -27.25
N TRP A 288 19.74 17.71 -26.41
CA TRP A 288 19.47 19.09 -26.86
C TRP A 288 20.59 20.08 -26.53
N SER A 289 21.65 19.67 -25.82
CA SER A 289 22.73 20.51 -25.27
C SER A 289 22.32 21.55 -24.23
N THR A 290 21.14 22.17 -24.35
CA THR A 290 20.61 23.18 -23.41
C THR A 290 19.11 23.03 -23.20
N ILE A 291 18.62 23.50 -22.05
CA ILE A 291 17.17 23.51 -21.72
C ILE A 291 16.39 24.43 -22.69
N GLN A 292 16.98 25.55 -23.11
CA GLN A 292 16.33 26.48 -24.03
C GLN A 292 16.14 25.87 -25.43
N ALA A 293 17.01 24.96 -25.84
CA ALA A 293 16.88 24.26 -27.11
C ALA A 293 15.73 23.25 -27.09
N SER A 294 15.51 22.56 -25.94
CA SER A 294 14.41 21.59 -25.81
C SER A 294 13.02 22.25 -25.74
N SER A 295 12.92 23.53 -25.41
CA SER A 295 11.63 24.23 -25.22
C SER A 295 11.08 24.91 -26.48
N ARG A 296 11.73 24.75 -27.64
CA ARG A 296 11.33 25.42 -28.91
C ARG A 296 10.47 24.54 -29.83
N LEU A 297 9.98 23.40 -29.32
CA LEU A 297 9.07 22.47 -29.98
C LEU A 297 7.77 22.37 -29.19
#